data_AF-A0A2G2V194-F1
#
_entry.id   AF-A0A2G2V194-F1
#
_cell.length_a   1.000
_cell.length_b   1.000
_cell.length_c   1.000
_cell.angle_alpha   90.00
_cell.angle_beta   90.00
_cell.angle_gamma   90.00
#
_symmetry.space_group_name_H-M   'P 1'
#
loop_
_entity.id
_entity.type
_entity.pdbx_description
1 polymer ?
#
loop_
_entity_poly.entity_id
_entity_poly.type
_entity_poly.pdbx_seq_one_letter_code
_entity_poly.pdbx_strand_id
1 'polypeptide(L)'
;MFRSTGEFMMSRYREVAEIVLRYLGHRDRVVRLSITSLLPRIAHFLRDRFVTNYLTICMNHILHILKIPAERASGFIALSEIAGALDGELTNYLPTITSHLRDAIAPRRGRPSLEALECVGNIAKAMVPTMVPHIRGLLDSMFSFGLSLTLVEALEQITERFSLSLRRTFMN
;
A
#
# COMPACT_ATOMS: atom_id res chain seq x y z
N MET A 1 -23.35 -6.73 -24.38
CA MET A 1 -23.49 -5.30 -24.04
C MET A 1 -22.48 -4.94 -22.92
N PHE A 2 -21.17 -4.86 -23.19
CA PHE A 2 -20.15 -4.30 -22.23
C PHE A 2 -18.83 -3.85 -22.91
N ARG A 3 -18.73 -3.81 -24.24
CA ARG A 3 -17.50 -3.34 -24.93
C ARG A 3 -17.35 -1.81 -24.92
N SER A 4 -18.46 -1.08 -24.95
CA SER A 4 -18.50 0.37 -25.08
C SER A 4 -18.10 1.14 -23.80
N THR A 5 -18.35 0.59 -22.61
CA THR A 5 -18.00 1.27 -21.34
C THR A 5 -16.49 1.26 -21.08
N GLY A 6 -15.81 0.17 -21.44
CA GLY A 6 -14.35 0.03 -21.30
C GLY A 6 -13.59 0.98 -22.21
N GLU A 7 -13.97 1.08 -23.49
CA GLU A 7 -13.35 1.99 -24.46
C GLU A 7 -13.57 3.47 -24.11
N PHE A 8 -14.77 3.83 -23.64
CA PHE A 8 -15.06 5.20 -23.20
C PHE A 8 -14.23 5.58 -21.96
N MET A 9 -14.17 4.72 -20.95
CA MET A 9 -13.39 4.97 -19.73
C MET A 9 -11.87 4.97 -20.00
N MET A 10 -11.40 4.17 -20.96
CA MET A 10 -10.02 4.19 -21.44
C MET A 10 -9.63 5.54 -22.04
N SER A 11 -10.54 6.23 -22.75
CA SER A 11 -10.27 7.53 -23.36
C SER A 11 -10.16 8.66 -22.33
N ARG A 12 -10.90 8.57 -21.22
CA ARG A 12 -10.95 9.59 -20.15
C ARG A 12 -10.07 9.29 -18.94
N TYR A 13 -9.49 8.10 -18.85
CA TYR A 13 -8.65 7.71 -17.71
C TYR A 13 -7.58 8.77 -17.40
N ARG A 14 -6.91 9.26 -18.44
CA ARG A 14 -5.89 10.31 -18.31
C ARG A 14 -6.47 11.57 -17.68
N GLU A 15 -7.60 12.04 -18.17
CA GLU A 15 -8.27 13.25 -17.67
C GLU A 15 -8.67 13.07 -16.19
N VAL A 16 -9.29 11.94 -15.84
CA VAL A 16 -9.68 11.64 -14.46
C VAL A 16 -8.46 11.56 -13.54
N ALA A 17 -7.40 10.86 -13.97
CA ALA A 17 -6.16 10.76 -13.19
C ALA A 17 -5.52 12.13 -13.00
N GLU A 18 -5.41 12.95 -14.06
CA GLU A 18 -4.83 14.30 -13.98
C GLU A 18 -5.64 15.23 -13.07
N ILE A 19 -6.98 15.14 -13.08
CA ILE A 19 -7.83 15.88 -12.14
C ILE A 19 -7.52 15.45 -10.71
N VAL A 20 -7.52 14.15 -10.40
CA VAL A 20 -7.24 13.67 -9.04
C VAL A 20 -5.85 14.10 -8.58
N LEU A 21 -4.84 13.96 -9.43
CA LEU A 21 -3.45 14.31 -9.11
C LEU A 21 -3.26 15.81 -8.85
N ARG A 22 -4.06 16.68 -9.49
CA ARG A 22 -4.02 18.14 -9.24
C ARG A 22 -4.34 18.51 -7.79
N TYR A 23 -5.09 17.67 -7.08
CA TYR A 23 -5.55 17.96 -5.71
C TYR A 23 -4.75 17.24 -4.61
N LEU A 24 -3.64 16.56 -4.94
CA LEU A 24 -2.82 15.84 -3.95
C LEU A 24 -2.32 16.76 -2.82
N GLY A 25 -1.89 17.97 -3.17
CA GLY A 25 -1.39 18.98 -2.23
C GLY A 25 -2.43 20.00 -1.78
N HIS A 26 -3.73 19.69 -1.87
CA HIS A 26 -4.77 20.66 -1.52
C HIS A 26 -4.66 21.10 -0.06
N ARG A 27 -5.00 22.37 0.27
CA ARG A 27 -4.86 22.89 1.65
C ARG A 27 -5.84 22.27 2.63
N ASP A 28 -7.06 21.99 2.15
CA ASP A 28 -8.09 21.31 2.93
C ASP A 28 -7.74 19.83 3.12
N ARG A 29 -7.66 19.41 4.38
CA ARG A 29 -7.37 18.02 4.78
C ARG A 29 -8.43 17.04 4.27
N VAL A 30 -9.71 17.39 4.32
CA VAL A 30 -10.79 16.51 3.88
C VAL A 30 -10.63 16.20 2.39
N VAL A 31 -10.32 17.23 1.60
CA VAL A 31 -10.02 17.06 0.18
C VAL A 31 -8.82 16.12 0.00
N ARG A 32 -7.69 16.34 0.70
CA ARG A 32 -6.52 15.45 0.60
C ARG A 32 -6.83 14.00 0.97
N LEU A 33 -7.63 13.78 2.02
CA LEU A 33 -8.06 12.43 2.42
C LEU A 33 -8.90 11.77 1.33
N SER A 34 -9.84 12.50 0.73
CA SER A 34 -10.63 12.01 -0.40
C SER A 34 -9.78 11.69 -1.62
N ILE A 35 -8.80 12.53 -1.95
CA ILE A 35 -7.89 12.28 -3.06
C ILE A 35 -7.02 11.05 -2.80
N THR A 36 -6.52 10.90 -1.58
CA THR A 36 -5.70 9.75 -1.16
C THR A 36 -6.47 8.44 -1.33
N SER A 37 -7.76 8.39 -0.98
CA SER A 37 -8.59 7.19 -1.15
C SER A 37 -9.02 6.91 -2.60
N LEU A 38 -8.83 7.86 -3.52
CA LEU A 38 -9.06 7.66 -4.95
C LEU A 38 -7.85 7.07 -5.68
N LEU A 39 -6.62 7.29 -5.18
CA LEU A 39 -5.40 6.79 -5.83
C LEU A 39 -5.41 5.27 -6.09
N PRO A 40 -5.81 4.42 -5.14
CA PRO A 40 -5.83 2.98 -5.37
C PRO A 40 -6.86 2.55 -6.43
N ARG A 41 -7.98 3.29 -6.53
CA ARG A 41 -9.01 3.04 -7.56
C ARG A 41 -8.48 3.34 -8.96
N ILE A 42 -7.67 4.39 -9.11
CA ILE A 42 -7.01 4.72 -10.37
C ILE A 42 -6.01 3.60 -10.74
N ALA A 43 -5.20 3.17 -9.76
CA ALA A 43 -4.23 2.08 -9.95
C ALA A 43 -4.90 0.76 -10.37
N HIS A 44 -6.02 0.40 -9.72
CA HIS A 44 -6.77 -0.81 -10.04
C HIS A 44 -7.43 -0.74 -11.42
N PHE A 45 -7.87 0.45 -11.82
CA PHE A 45 -8.60 0.63 -13.08
C PHE A 45 -7.71 0.42 -14.31
N LEU A 46 -6.50 0.99 -14.33
CA LEU A 46 -5.51 0.77 -15.40
C LEU A 46 -4.09 0.72 -14.85
N ARG A 47 -3.72 -0.46 -14.35
CA ARG A 47 -2.40 -0.75 -13.77
C ARG A 47 -1.24 -0.27 -14.62
N ASP A 48 -1.11 -0.74 -15.86
CA ASP A 48 0.09 -0.49 -16.67
C ASP A 48 0.30 1.01 -16.90
N ARG A 49 -0.77 1.74 -17.23
CA ARG A 49 -0.69 3.21 -17.35
C ARG A 49 -0.41 3.88 -16.03
N PHE A 50 -0.96 3.40 -14.92
CA PHE A 50 -0.65 3.93 -13.60
C PHE A 50 0.84 3.79 -13.28
N VAL A 51 1.40 2.59 -13.49
CA VAL A 51 2.81 2.28 -13.24
C VAL A 51 3.71 3.20 -14.07
N THR A 52 3.46 3.31 -15.38
CA THR A 52 4.30 4.10 -16.27
C THR A 52 4.19 5.60 -16.04
N ASN A 53 2.99 6.13 -15.73
CA ASN A 53 2.75 7.57 -15.80
C ASN A 53 2.56 8.25 -14.44
N TYR A 54 2.11 7.52 -13.42
CA TYR A 54 1.57 8.12 -12.19
C TYR A 54 2.16 7.55 -10.89
N LEU A 55 2.78 6.37 -10.94
CA LEU A 55 3.29 5.68 -9.75
C LEU A 55 4.22 6.54 -8.91
N THR A 56 5.23 7.17 -9.52
CA THR A 56 6.20 8.00 -8.80
C THR A 56 5.53 9.17 -8.07
N ILE A 57 4.59 9.85 -8.73
CA ILE A 57 3.87 10.99 -8.15
C ILE A 57 2.99 10.51 -6.98
N CYS A 58 2.28 9.41 -7.17
CA CYS A 58 1.42 8.83 -6.14
C CYS A 58 2.23 8.35 -4.93
N MET A 59 3.34 7.65 -5.15
CA MET A 59 4.19 7.18 -4.04
C MET A 59 4.85 8.32 -3.28
N ASN A 60 5.27 9.40 -3.96
CA ASN A 60 5.76 10.59 -3.28
C ASN A 60 4.70 11.21 -2.37
N HIS A 61 3.44 11.29 -2.84
CA HIS A 61 2.32 11.73 -2.02
C HIS A 61 2.06 10.80 -0.83
N ILE A 62 1.97 9.48 -1.07
CA ILE A 62 1.76 8.49 -0.01
C ILE A 62 2.86 8.58 1.06
N LEU A 63 4.13 8.58 0.68
CA LEU A 63 5.24 8.69 1.63
C LEU A 63 5.24 10.02 2.39
N HIS A 64 4.73 11.10 1.79
CA HIS A 64 4.54 12.37 2.48
C HIS A 64 3.44 12.28 3.54
N ILE A 65 2.25 11.78 3.20
CA ILE A 65 1.12 11.70 4.15
C ILE A 65 1.39 10.71 5.30
N LEU A 66 2.20 9.66 5.09
CA LEU A 66 2.61 8.75 6.16
C LEU A 66 3.36 9.47 7.29
N LYS A 67 3.99 10.61 7.00
CA LYS A 67 4.66 11.43 8.01
C LYS A 67 3.66 12.25 8.84
N ILE A 68 2.49 12.57 8.29
CA ILE A 68 1.47 13.41 8.93
C ILE A 68 0.59 12.56 9.86
N PRO A 69 0.67 12.70 11.20
CA PRO A 69 -0.04 11.81 12.12
C PRO A 69 -1.56 11.74 11.88
N ALA A 70 -2.19 12.86 11.51
CA ALA A 70 -3.62 12.95 11.28
C ALA A 70 -4.11 12.33 9.95
N GLU A 71 -3.20 11.98 9.03
CA GLU A 71 -3.50 11.42 7.70
C GLU A 71 -2.81 10.06 7.49
N ARG A 72 -1.96 9.65 8.43
CA ARG A 72 -1.15 8.43 8.35
C ARG A 72 -1.97 7.16 8.17
N ALA A 73 -3.07 7.03 8.91
CA ALA A 73 -3.98 5.87 8.81
C ALA A 73 -4.52 5.70 7.39
N SER A 74 -5.09 6.76 6.80
CA SER A 74 -5.54 6.74 5.39
C SER A 74 -4.41 6.50 4.40
N GLY A 75 -3.19 6.94 4.72
CA GLY A 75 -2.02 6.67 3.89
C GLY A 75 -1.64 5.19 3.85
N PHE A 76 -1.69 4.50 4.99
CA PHE A 76 -1.42 3.05 5.03
C PHE A 76 -2.50 2.23 4.34
N ILE A 77 -3.77 2.62 4.47
CA ILE A 77 -4.88 1.99 3.74
C ILE A 77 -4.64 2.12 2.22
N ALA A 78 -4.42 3.34 1.74
CA ALA A 78 -4.18 3.57 0.32
C ALA A 78 -2.91 2.88 -0.19
N LEU A 79 -1.84 2.86 0.61
CA LEU A 79 -0.62 2.13 0.28
C LEU A 79 -0.86 0.62 0.11
N SER A 80 -1.64 0.03 1.02
CA SER A 80 -1.98 -1.39 0.99
C SER A 80 -2.76 -1.76 -0.27
N GLU A 81 -3.77 -0.96 -0.60
CA GLU A 81 -4.59 -1.16 -1.79
C GLU A 81 -3.78 -0.97 -3.08
N ILE A 82 -2.89 0.03 -3.13
CA ILE A 82 -1.96 0.22 -4.25
C ILE A 82 -1.02 -0.98 -4.38
N ALA A 83 -0.44 -1.46 -3.28
CA ALA A 83 0.43 -2.63 -3.32
C ALA A 83 -0.29 -3.86 -3.93
N GLY A 84 -1.54 -4.09 -3.51
CA GLY A 84 -2.38 -5.15 -4.07
C GLY A 84 -2.71 -4.97 -5.56
N ALA A 85 -2.90 -3.72 -6.02
CA ALA A 85 -3.18 -3.44 -7.42
C ALA A 85 -1.95 -3.61 -8.34
N LEU A 86 -0.75 -3.47 -7.78
CA LEU A 86 0.49 -3.35 -8.56
C LEU A 86 1.43 -4.57 -8.49
N ASP A 87 1.12 -5.63 -7.74
CA ASP A 87 1.82 -6.94 -7.76
C ASP A 87 3.34 -6.87 -8.01
N GLY A 88 4.08 -6.20 -7.11
CA GLY A 88 5.56 -6.14 -7.15
C GLY A 88 6.20 -4.83 -7.62
N GLU A 89 5.46 -3.90 -8.24
CA GLU A 89 6.02 -2.64 -8.75
C GLU A 89 6.53 -1.69 -7.64
N LEU A 90 6.23 -1.98 -6.38
CA LEU A 90 6.68 -1.16 -5.24
C LEU A 90 8.06 -1.55 -4.70
N THR A 91 8.78 -2.46 -5.35
CA THR A 91 10.05 -3.03 -4.85
C THR A 91 11.06 -1.95 -4.43
N ASN A 92 11.22 -0.91 -5.25
CA ASN A 92 12.16 0.18 -4.98
C ASN A 92 11.76 1.08 -3.79
N TYR A 93 10.50 1.02 -3.35
CA TYR A 93 9.99 1.80 -2.23
C TYR A 93 9.99 1.01 -0.91
N LEU A 94 10.18 -0.31 -0.95
CA LEU A 94 10.09 -1.18 0.23
C LEU A 94 10.99 -0.77 1.40
N PRO A 95 12.26 -0.37 1.21
CA PRO A 95 13.08 0.09 2.34
C PRO A 95 12.46 1.27 3.09
N THR A 96 11.91 2.24 2.36
CA THR A 96 11.27 3.42 2.94
C THR A 96 9.91 3.08 3.56
N ILE A 97 9.11 2.27 2.88
CA ILE A 97 7.81 1.79 3.37
C ILE A 97 7.99 1.02 4.69
N THR A 98 8.93 0.09 4.74
CA THR A 98 9.19 -0.75 5.93
C THR A 98 9.68 0.07 7.11
N SER A 99 10.44 1.14 6.88
CA SER A 99 10.78 2.12 7.93
C SER A 99 9.52 2.79 8.48
N HIS A 100 8.62 3.27 7.62
CA HIS A 100 7.37 3.90 8.06
C HIS A 100 6.45 2.94 8.81
N LEU A 101 6.34 1.69 8.35
CA LEU A 101 5.58 0.64 9.02
C LEU A 101 6.11 0.39 10.42
N ARG A 102 7.44 0.21 10.57
CA ARG A 102 8.08 0.00 11.87
C ARG A 102 7.76 1.13 12.84
N ASP A 103 7.95 2.37 12.41
CA ASP A 103 7.72 3.56 13.24
C ASP A 103 6.24 3.74 13.63
N ALA A 104 5.31 3.24 12.81
CA ALA A 104 3.88 3.34 13.07
C ALA A 104 3.34 2.19 13.93
N ILE A 105 3.91 0.99 13.83
CA ILE A 105 3.52 -0.19 14.61
C ILE A 105 4.11 -0.12 16.02
N ALA A 106 5.38 0.28 16.15
CA ALA A 106 6.08 0.40 17.42
C ALA A 106 6.60 1.83 17.64
N PRO A 107 5.71 2.84 17.74
CA PRO A 107 6.13 4.22 17.89
C PRO A 107 6.81 4.45 19.24
N ARG A 108 7.88 5.24 19.26
CA ARG A 108 8.51 5.68 20.52
C ARG A 108 7.59 6.54 21.38
N ARG A 109 6.63 7.24 20.75
CA ARG A 109 5.65 8.13 21.38
C ARG A 109 4.33 8.08 20.61
N GLY A 110 3.22 8.04 21.32
CA GLY A 110 1.88 7.96 20.73
C GLY A 110 1.36 6.54 20.71
N ARG A 111 0.23 6.34 20.03
CA ARG A 111 -0.43 5.04 19.92
C ARG A 111 0.04 4.30 18.67
N PRO A 112 0.28 2.98 18.76
CA PRO A 112 0.44 2.12 17.60
C PRO A 112 -0.71 2.25 16.59
N SER A 113 -0.41 2.11 15.30
CA SER A 113 -1.39 2.15 14.21
C SER A 113 -1.79 0.73 13.77
N LEU A 114 -3.09 0.45 13.82
CA LEU A 114 -3.67 -0.80 13.32
C LEU A 114 -3.56 -0.89 11.80
N GLU A 115 -3.75 0.22 11.10
CA GLU A 115 -3.68 0.31 9.64
C GLU A 115 -2.27 0.00 9.13
N ALA A 116 -1.24 0.40 9.88
CA ALA A 116 0.13 0.02 9.58
C ALA A 116 0.34 -1.50 9.73
N LEU A 117 -0.24 -2.12 10.76
CA LEU A 117 -0.14 -3.55 10.99
C LEU A 117 -0.83 -4.36 9.88
N GLU A 118 -2.04 -3.95 9.50
CA GLU A 118 -2.78 -4.51 8.37
C GLU A 118 -2.02 -4.35 7.05
N CYS A 119 -1.40 -3.17 6.86
CA CYS A 119 -0.59 -2.88 5.68
C CYS A 119 0.60 -3.83 5.50
N VAL A 120 1.21 -4.31 6.60
CA VAL A 120 2.28 -5.32 6.51
C VAL A 120 1.76 -6.60 5.86
N GLY A 121 0.62 -7.13 6.33
CA GLY A 121 0.03 -8.35 5.79
C GLY A 121 -0.30 -8.20 4.31
N ASN A 122 -0.98 -7.11 3.95
CA ASN A 122 -1.40 -6.85 2.58
C ASN A 122 -0.20 -6.69 1.62
N ILE A 123 0.86 -6.01 2.03
CA ILE A 123 2.10 -5.91 1.24
C ILE A 123 2.80 -7.26 1.14
N ALA A 124 2.90 -8.01 2.23
CA ALA A 124 3.50 -9.35 2.22
C ALA A 124 2.75 -10.28 1.25
N LYS A 125 1.42 -10.16 1.18
CA LYS A 125 0.59 -10.89 0.22
C LYS A 125 0.83 -10.49 -1.23
N ALA A 126 1.02 -9.20 -1.49
CA ALA A 126 1.20 -8.67 -2.84
C ALA A 126 2.65 -8.80 -3.37
N MET A 127 3.65 -8.96 -2.50
CA MET A 127 5.07 -8.82 -2.86
C MET A 127 5.97 -9.87 -2.22
N VAL A 128 5.50 -11.12 -2.20
CA VAL A 128 6.06 -12.22 -1.38
C VAL A 128 7.59 -12.36 -1.46
N PRO A 129 8.22 -12.65 -2.63
CA PRO A 129 9.67 -12.90 -2.66
C PRO A 129 10.49 -11.66 -2.25
N THR A 130 10.01 -10.47 -2.60
CA THR A 130 10.69 -9.20 -2.33
C THR A 130 10.55 -8.76 -0.88
N MET A 131 9.46 -9.14 -0.21
CA MET A 131 9.18 -8.73 1.17
C MET A 131 9.95 -9.58 2.21
N VAL A 132 10.45 -10.77 1.83
CA VAL A 132 11.16 -11.71 2.73
C VAL A 132 12.28 -11.04 3.55
N PRO A 133 13.20 -10.25 2.95
CA PRO A 133 14.32 -9.67 3.70
C PRO A 133 13.86 -8.64 4.74
N HIS A 134 12.67 -8.07 4.57
CA HIS A 134 12.16 -7.00 5.43
C HIS A 134 11.31 -7.51 6.60
N ILE A 135 10.70 -8.69 6.48
CA ILE A 135 9.74 -9.21 7.46
C ILE A 135 10.37 -9.43 8.82
N ARG A 136 11.60 -9.96 8.89
CA ARG A 136 12.24 -10.22 10.19
C ARG A 136 12.31 -8.96 11.05
N GLY A 137 12.63 -7.81 10.44
CA GLY A 137 12.69 -6.53 11.13
C GLY A 137 11.34 -5.87 11.39
N LEU A 138 10.24 -6.43 10.87
CA LEU A 138 8.87 -6.00 11.16
C LEU A 138 8.23 -6.90 12.23
N LEU A 139 8.52 -8.20 12.24
CA LEU A 139 7.97 -9.15 13.22
C LEU A 139 8.20 -8.71 14.66
N ASP A 140 9.41 -8.26 15.01
CA ASP A 140 9.70 -7.76 16.36
C ASP A 140 8.78 -6.60 16.76
N SER A 141 8.53 -5.68 15.82
CA SER A 141 7.61 -4.55 16.03
C SER A 141 6.16 -5.00 16.11
N MET A 142 5.74 -5.91 15.24
CA MET A 142 4.40 -6.50 15.23
C MET A 142 4.10 -7.23 16.53
N PHE A 143 5.04 -8.00 17.09
CA PHE A 143 4.83 -8.67 18.38
C PHE A 143 4.80 -7.68 19.54
N SER A 144 5.57 -6.58 19.48
CA SER A 144 5.49 -5.51 20.50
C SER A 144 4.16 -4.75 20.51
N PHE A 145 3.37 -4.83 19.41
CA PHE A 145 2.02 -4.28 19.35
C PHE A 145 1.08 -4.96 20.37
N GLY A 146 1.38 -6.21 20.73
CA GLY A 146 0.53 -7.06 21.56
C GLY A 146 -0.48 -7.87 20.75
N LEU A 147 -1.11 -8.84 21.41
CA LEU A 147 -2.06 -9.75 20.76
C LEU A 147 -3.33 -9.00 20.33
N SER A 148 -3.64 -9.08 19.04
CA SER A 148 -4.85 -8.51 18.45
C SER A 148 -5.29 -9.36 17.25
N LEU A 149 -6.56 -9.27 16.85
CA LEU A 149 -7.06 -9.97 15.67
C LEU A 149 -6.29 -9.54 14.40
N THR A 150 -6.03 -8.24 14.25
CA THR A 150 -5.27 -7.68 13.14
C THR A 150 -3.85 -8.24 13.05
N LEU A 151 -3.19 -8.47 14.19
CA LEU A 151 -1.88 -9.12 14.22
C LEU A 151 -1.97 -10.56 13.69
N VAL A 152 -2.96 -11.32 14.14
CA VAL A 152 -3.17 -12.71 13.72
C VAL A 152 -3.42 -12.78 12.21
N GLU A 153 -4.31 -11.93 11.68
CA GLU A 153 -4.61 -11.85 10.26
C GLU A 153 -3.37 -11.46 9.42
N ALA A 154 -2.58 -10.49 9.89
CA ALA A 154 -1.34 -10.11 9.21
C ALA A 154 -0.31 -11.25 9.18
N LEU A 155 -0.15 -11.98 10.29
CA LEU A 155 0.76 -13.12 10.39
C LEU A 155 0.29 -14.32 9.54
N GLU A 156 -1.03 -14.55 9.46
CA GLU A 156 -1.62 -15.56 8.58
C GLU A 156 -1.29 -15.27 7.12
N GLN A 157 -1.51 -14.03 6.66
CA GLN A 157 -1.19 -13.60 5.30
C GLN A 157 0.31 -13.76 4.97
N ILE A 158 1.19 -13.45 5.93
CA ILE A 158 2.63 -13.70 5.79
C ILE A 158 2.89 -15.21 5.67
N THR A 159 2.33 -16.02 6.55
CA THR A 159 2.64 -17.46 6.62
C THR A 159 2.15 -18.22 5.39
N GLU A 160 0.91 -18.00 4.95
CA GLU A 160 0.33 -18.64 3.76
C GLU A 160 1.18 -18.40 2.51
N ARG A 161 1.62 -17.16 2.33
CA ARG A 161 2.27 -16.74 1.08
C ARG A 161 3.72 -17.21 1.01
N PHE A 162 4.39 -17.24 2.15
CA PHE A 162 5.78 -17.65 2.25
C PHE A 162 5.93 -19.16 2.11
N SER A 163 5.01 -19.92 2.68
CA SER A 163 4.98 -21.38 2.52
C SER A 163 4.65 -21.80 1.08
N LEU A 164 3.80 -21.04 0.37
CA LEU A 164 3.58 -21.22 -1.08
C LEU A 164 4.84 -20.92 -1.90
N SER A 165 5.60 -19.87 -1.55
CA SER A 165 6.85 -19.54 -2.25
C SER A 165 7.90 -20.63 -2.07
N LEU A 166 8.12 -21.10 -0.83
CA LEU A 166 9.06 -22.18 -0.53
C LEU A 166 8.71 -23.47 -1.29
N ARG A 167 7.43 -23.87 -1.32
CA ARG A 167 7.00 -25.05 -2.09
C ARG A 167 7.30 -24.93 -3.58
N ARG A 168 7.18 -23.75 -4.18
CA ARG A 168 7.52 -23.52 -5.60
C ARG A 168 9.02 -23.60 -5.87
N THR A 169 9.86 -23.16 -4.93
CA THR A 169 11.32 -23.25 -5.06
C THR A 169 11.84 -24.68 -4.96
N PHE A 170 11.12 -25.59 -4.29
CA PHE A 170 11.49 -27.02 -4.19
C PHE A 170 10.86 -27.91 -5.28
N MET A 171 9.98 -27.38 -6.12
CA MET A 171 9.32 -28.12 -7.21
C MET A 171 9.81 -27.74 -8.62
N ASN A 172 10.84 -26.89 -8.72
CA ASN A 172 11.50 -26.52 -9.98
C ASN A 172 12.98 -26.88 -9.93
#